data_AF-A0A256WAX6-F1
#
_entry.id   AF-A0A256WAX6-F1
#
_cell.length_a   1.000
_cell.length_b   1.000
_cell.length_c   1.000
_cell.angle_alpha   90.00
_cell.angle_beta   90.00
_cell.angle_gamma   90.00
#
_symmetry.space_group_name_H-M   'P 1'
#
loop_
_entity.id
_entity.type
_entity.pdbx_description
1 polymer ?
#
loop_
_entity_poly.entity_id
_entity_poly.type
_entity_poly.pdbx_seq_one_letter_code
_entity_poly.pdbx_strand_id
1 'polypeptide(L)'
;MVTQLNGWFISENGPIKKSSNGVIIGSLAAAREAYPDLVGQHYGKIAEDKKSGFVSLNNAFATDGVFIWVPDNVIVDTPLQIVNIIQHDKNIFVQNHNLIILGKNSKLQLVQCDDSVDQQRSLVNTVTEAFVGENASLDHYKLQNKNNNSTLINTVFFNLERDSRLTTNAITLNGGLIRNEHYVKFNGEYYGRLPNG
;
A
#
# COMPACT_ATOMS: atom_id res chain seq x y z
N MET A 1 0.72 -5.14 -13.35
CA MET A 1 -0.56 -4.82 -12.70
C MET A 1 -1.00 -6.01 -11.86
N VAL A 2 -1.57 -5.75 -10.69
CA VAL A 2 -2.26 -6.73 -9.85
C VAL A 2 -3.64 -6.20 -9.49
N THR A 3 -4.58 -7.11 -9.26
CA THR A 3 -5.99 -6.76 -9.07
C THR A 3 -6.50 -7.32 -7.76
N GLN A 4 -7.28 -6.53 -7.05
CA GLN A 4 -8.10 -6.97 -5.93
C GLN A 4 -9.57 -6.86 -6.32
N LEU A 5 -10.36 -7.89 -6.03
CA LEU A 5 -11.81 -7.89 -6.19
C LEU A 5 -12.46 -8.02 -4.82
N ASN A 6 -13.22 -7.01 -4.40
CA ASN A 6 -13.89 -6.99 -3.10
C ASN A 6 -12.95 -7.24 -1.91
N GLY A 7 -11.69 -6.80 -2.06
CA GLY A 7 -10.62 -6.92 -1.08
C GLY A 7 -9.72 -8.15 -1.20
N TRP A 8 -10.12 -9.14 -1.99
CA TRP A 8 -9.31 -10.34 -2.23
C TRP A 8 -8.36 -10.15 -3.39
N PHE A 9 -7.11 -10.57 -3.23
CA PHE A 9 -6.14 -10.59 -4.32
C PHE A 9 -6.53 -11.64 -5.37
N ILE A 10 -6.57 -11.25 -6.65
CA ILE A 10 -6.92 -12.13 -7.77
C ILE A 10 -5.70 -12.33 -8.67
N SER A 11 -5.36 -13.59 -8.94
CA SER A 11 -4.28 -13.95 -9.86
C SER A 11 -4.53 -15.32 -10.48
N GLU A 12 -4.27 -15.43 -11.78
CA GLU A 12 -4.33 -16.71 -12.52
C GLU A 12 -3.07 -17.56 -12.33
N ASN A 13 -1.95 -16.94 -11.99
CA ASN A 13 -0.62 -17.58 -11.93
C ASN A 13 -0.15 -17.87 -10.50
N GLY A 14 -1.11 -18.04 -9.57
CA GLY A 14 -0.87 -18.25 -8.15
C GLY A 14 -0.83 -16.96 -7.33
N PRO A 15 -0.92 -17.08 -5.99
CA PRO A 15 -1.10 -15.95 -5.09
C PRO A 15 0.17 -15.14 -4.84
N ILE A 16 1.34 -15.63 -5.25
CA ILE A 16 2.64 -14.97 -5.15
C ILE A 16 3.40 -15.12 -6.46
N LYS A 17 3.94 -14.02 -6.95
CA LYS A 17 4.86 -13.97 -8.08
C LYS A 17 6.21 -13.44 -7.62
N LYS A 18 7.27 -14.20 -7.90
CA LYS A 18 8.66 -13.78 -7.72
C LYS A 18 9.31 -13.54 -9.09
N SER A 19 9.79 -12.32 -9.31
CA SER A 19 10.51 -11.94 -10.53
C SER A 19 11.97 -12.41 -10.51
N SER A 20 12.63 -12.44 -11.66
CA SER A 20 14.04 -12.86 -11.79
C SER A 20 15.00 -11.98 -11.00
N ASN A 21 14.69 -10.69 -10.82
CA ASN A 21 15.43 -9.74 -9.98
C ASN A 21 15.04 -9.83 -8.49
N GLY A 22 14.26 -10.83 -8.09
CA GLY A 22 13.90 -11.10 -6.69
C GLY A 22 12.69 -10.33 -6.17
N VAL A 23 12.09 -9.41 -6.94
CA VAL A 23 10.86 -8.70 -6.53
C VAL A 23 9.73 -9.69 -6.28
N ILE A 24 9.04 -9.56 -5.14
CA ILE A 24 7.90 -10.38 -4.76
C ILE A 24 6.64 -9.51 -4.79
N ILE A 25 5.61 -10.01 -5.45
CA ILE A 25 4.29 -9.36 -5.53
C ILE A 25 3.22 -10.43 -5.33
N GLY A 26 2.25 -10.20 -4.46
CA GLY A 26 1.20 -11.18 -4.25
C GLY A 26 0.12 -10.75 -3.25
N SER A 27 -0.71 -11.73 -2.89
CA SER A 27 -1.64 -11.67 -1.77
C SER A 27 -0.86 -11.48 -0.46
N LEU A 28 -1.33 -10.55 0.38
CA LEU A 28 -0.80 -10.40 1.73
C LEU A 28 -1.04 -11.66 2.57
N ALA A 29 -2.21 -12.29 2.43
CA ALA A 29 -2.52 -13.53 3.14
C ALA A 29 -1.51 -14.64 2.80
N ALA A 30 -1.24 -14.86 1.51
CA ALA A 30 -0.26 -15.84 1.09
C ALA A 30 1.18 -15.45 1.50
N ALA A 31 1.53 -14.16 1.45
CA ALA A 31 2.84 -13.69 1.86
C ALA A 31 3.11 -13.92 3.36
N ARG A 32 2.08 -13.85 4.22
CA ARG A 32 2.22 -14.18 5.66
C ARG A 32 2.64 -15.63 5.87
N GLU A 33 2.16 -16.54 5.03
CA GLU A 33 2.51 -17.97 5.12
C GLU A 33 3.88 -18.25 4.49
N ALA A 34 4.17 -17.65 3.34
CA ALA A 34 5.40 -17.91 2.59
C ALA A 34 6.63 -17.16 3.15
N TYR A 35 6.43 -15.99 3.76
CA TYR A 35 7.47 -15.10 4.26
C TYR A 35 7.13 -14.53 5.65
N PRO A 36 6.86 -15.39 6.66
CA PRO A 36 6.33 -14.97 7.96
C PRO A 36 7.24 -13.98 8.69
N ASP A 37 8.56 -14.15 8.62
CA ASP A 37 9.52 -13.25 9.27
C ASP A 37 9.52 -11.86 8.63
N LEU A 38 9.55 -11.80 7.30
CA LEU A 38 9.54 -10.55 6.56
C LEU A 38 8.24 -9.79 6.79
N VAL A 39 7.10 -10.47 6.73
CA VAL A 39 5.80 -9.83 6.97
C VAL A 39 5.65 -9.44 8.44
N GLY A 40 6.01 -10.30 9.40
CA GLY A 40 5.88 -10.05 10.83
C GLY A 40 6.74 -8.90 11.35
N GLN A 41 7.88 -8.62 10.70
CA GLN A 41 8.73 -7.46 11.02
C GLN A 41 8.10 -6.12 10.63
N HIS A 42 7.12 -6.09 9.74
CA HIS A 42 6.63 -4.86 9.12
C HIS A 42 5.12 -4.65 9.29
N TYR A 43 4.32 -5.70 9.17
CA TYR A 43 2.86 -5.61 9.22
C TYR A 43 2.36 -5.04 10.55
N GLY A 44 1.57 -3.98 10.47
CA GLY A 44 0.97 -3.28 11.61
C GLY A 44 1.93 -2.38 12.39
N LYS A 45 3.23 -2.37 12.07
CA LYS A 45 4.25 -1.69 12.89
C LYS A 45 4.21 -0.18 12.81
N ILE A 46 3.80 0.40 11.68
CA ILE A 46 3.66 1.86 11.56
C ILE A 46 2.25 2.26 11.98
N ALA A 47 1.26 1.44 11.64
CA ALA A 47 -0.14 1.68 11.92
C ALA A 47 -0.46 1.69 13.43
N GLU A 48 0.21 0.85 14.23
CA GLU A 48 0.02 0.76 15.70
C GLU A 48 0.33 2.08 16.44
N ASP A 49 1.22 2.91 15.92
CA ASP A 49 1.57 4.21 16.50
C ASP A 49 0.38 5.20 16.48
N LYS A 50 -0.71 4.92 15.75
CA LYS A 50 -1.88 5.80 15.59
C LYS A 50 -3.19 5.18 16.07
N LYS A 51 -3.83 5.86 17.02
CA LYS A 51 -5.18 5.54 17.54
C LYS A 51 -6.30 6.07 16.63
N SER A 52 -6.31 5.71 15.35
CA SER A 52 -7.47 5.95 14.48
C SER A 52 -8.41 4.75 14.56
N GLY A 53 -9.70 4.98 14.83
CA GLY A 53 -10.69 3.89 14.90
C GLY A 53 -10.80 3.10 13.60
N PHE A 54 -10.60 3.74 12.44
CA PHE A 54 -10.56 3.05 11.15
C PHE A 54 -9.31 2.19 10.97
N VAL A 55 -8.15 2.63 11.48
CA VAL A 55 -6.93 1.83 11.44
C VAL A 55 -7.06 0.61 12.35
N SER A 56 -7.59 0.77 13.57
CA SER A 56 -7.86 -0.36 14.47
C SER A 56 -8.88 -1.34 13.88
N LEU A 57 -9.93 -0.82 13.22
CA LEU A 57 -10.92 -1.63 12.51
C LEU A 57 -10.28 -2.42 11.36
N ASN A 58 -9.42 -1.80 10.57
CA ASN A 58 -8.72 -2.47 9.48
C ASN A 58 -7.80 -3.58 10.02
N ASN A 59 -6.96 -3.26 11.00
CA ASN A 59 -6.04 -4.24 11.60
C ASN A 59 -6.78 -5.47 12.17
N ALA A 60 -7.99 -5.28 12.70
CA ALA A 60 -8.80 -6.36 13.27
C ALA A 60 -9.50 -7.25 12.21
N PHE A 61 -9.83 -6.70 11.04
CA PHE A 61 -10.71 -7.37 10.06
C PHE A 61 -10.07 -7.57 8.68
N ALA A 62 -8.86 -7.05 8.42
CA ALA A 62 -8.17 -7.24 7.16
C ALA A 62 -7.76 -8.70 6.96
N THR A 63 -8.40 -9.35 5.99
CA THR A 63 -8.14 -10.75 5.63
C THR A 63 -7.08 -10.89 4.55
N ASP A 64 -7.02 -9.94 3.62
CA ASP A 64 -6.08 -9.95 2.49
C ASP A 64 -5.71 -8.52 2.05
N GLY A 65 -4.87 -8.44 1.04
CA GLY A 65 -4.34 -7.20 0.50
C GLY A 65 -3.24 -7.47 -0.52
N VAL A 66 -2.50 -6.43 -0.88
CA VAL A 66 -1.31 -6.57 -1.71
C VAL A 66 -0.05 -6.52 -0.86
N PHE A 67 0.80 -7.52 -1.04
CA PHE A 67 2.18 -7.54 -0.56
C PHE A 67 3.14 -7.26 -1.71
N ILE A 68 4.05 -6.31 -1.50
CA ILE A 68 5.15 -6.00 -2.42
C ILE A 68 6.44 -5.93 -1.62
N TRP A 69 7.44 -6.70 -2.05
CA TRP A 69 8.81 -6.57 -1.56
C TRP A 69 9.78 -6.36 -2.72
N VAL A 70 10.52 -5.27 -2.66
CA VAL A 70 11.60 -4.94 -3.59
C VAL A 70 12.93 -5.15 -2.86
N PRO A 71 13.80 -6.08 -3.30
CA PRO A 71 15.07 -6.33 -2.64
C PRO A 71 16.04 -5.15 -2.72
N ASP A 72 17.11 -5.22 -1.94
CA ASP A 72 18.20 -4.25 -2.00
C ASP A 72 18.79 -4.14 -3.41
N ASN A 73 19.13 -2.90 -3.79
CA ASN A 73 19.75 -2.54 -5.07
C ASN A 73 18.91 -2.89 -6.30
N VAL A 74 17.62 -3.14 -6.14
CA VAL A 74 16.70 -3.43 -7.26
C VAL A 74 15.94 -2.17 -7.66
N ILE A 75 16.05 -1.80 -8.93
CA ILE A 75 15.24 -0.77 -9.57
C ILE A 75 14.12 -1.46 -10.35
N VAL A 76 12.87 -1.10 -10.07
CA VAL A 76 11.71 -1.57 -10.82
C VAL A 76 11.43 -0.56 -11.93
N ASP A 77 11.85 -0.87 -13.16
CA ASP A 77 11.78 0.05 -14.31
C ASP A 77 10.35 0.30 -14.81
N THR A 78 9.43 -0.65 -14.56
CA THR A 78 8.04 -0.54 -14.98
C THR A 78 7.15 -0.21 -13.79
N PRO A 79 6.28 0.82 -13.86
CA PRO A 79 5.35 1.13 -12.79
C PRO A 79 4.50 -0.08 -12.41
N LEU A 80 4.43 -0.37 -11.10
CA LEU A 80 3.54 -1.38 -10.57
C LEU A 80 2.18 -0.74 -10.31
N GLN A 81 1.14 -1.34 -10.86
CA GLN A 81 -0.24 -0.90 -10.65
C GLN A 81 -1.00 -1.89 -9.77
N ILE A 82 -1.65 -1.38 -8.72
CA ILE A 82 -2.67 -2.09 -7.92
C ILE A 82 -4.03 -1.54 -8.33
N VAL A 83 -4.96 -2.41 -8.71
CA VAL A 83 -6.34 -2.03 -9.05
C VAL A 83 -7.31 -2.68 -8.08
N ASN A 84 -7.99 -1.86 -7.28
CA ASN A 84 -9.03 -2.29 -6.35
C ASN A 84 -10.40 -2.14 -7.01
N ILE A 85 -11.03 -3.25 -7.33
CA ILE A 85 -12.34 -3.31 -7.94
C ILE A 85 -13.36 -3.69 -6.88
N ILE A 86 -14.41 -2.89 -6.76
CA ILE A 86 -15.62 -3.26 -6.01
C ILE A 86 -16.70 -3.65 -6.99
N GLN A 87 -17.21 -4.88 -6.85
CA GLN A 87 -18.31 -5.41 -7.62
C GLN A 87 -19.10 -6.42 -6.78
N HIS A 88 -20.32 -6.09 -6.37
CA HIS A 88 -21.18 -6.95 -5.56
C HIS A 88 -22.66 -6.61 -5.79
N ASP A 89 -23.53 -7.60 -5.62
CA ASP A 89 -24.99 -7.42 -5.73
C ASP A 89 -25.65 -6.73 -4.51
N LYS A 90 -24.88 -6.43 -3.46
CA LYS A 90 -25.34 -5.96 -2.15
C LYS A 90 -24.34 -4.95 -1.59
N ASN A 91 -24.77 -4.24 -0.54
CA ASN A 91 -23.87 -3.38 0.22
C ASN A 91 -22.70 -4.19 0.76
N ILE A 92 -21.48 -3.69 0.55
CA ILE A 92 -20.26 -4.39 0.97
C ILE A 92 -19.41 -3.53 1.90
N PHE A 93 -18.75 -4.20 2.82
CA PHE A 93 -17.76 -3.65 3.73
C PHE A 93 -16.43 -4.35 3.49
N VAL A 94 -15.39 -3.59 3.13
CA VAL A 94 -14.09 -4.13 2.71
C VAL A 94 -12.97 -3.51 3.53
N GLN A 95 -12.13 -4.36 4.12
CA GLN A 95 -10.92 -3.97 4.86
C GLN A 95 -9.70 -4.47 4.11
N ASN A 96 -8.99 -3.56 3.43
CA ASN A 96 -7.78 -3.89 2.68
C ASN A 96 -6.55 -3.43 3.46
N HIS A 97 -5.55 -4.29 3.57
CA HIS A 97 -4.26 -3.91 4.14
C HIS A 97 -3.14 -4.22 3.17
N ASN A 98 -2.50 -3.19 2.64
CA ASN A 98 -1.37 -3.33 1.73
C ASN A 98 -0.06 -3.17 2.49
N LEU A 99 0.92 -4.00 2.18
CA LEU A 99 2.26 -3.93 2.75
C LEU A 99 3.29 -3.82 1.64
N ILE A 100 4.01 -2.71 1.61
CA ILE A 100 5.00 -2.37 0.58
C ILE A 100 6.34 -2.16 1.28
N ILE A 101 7.35 -2.92 0.87
CA ILE A 101 8.68 -2.89 1.49
C ILE A 101 9.72 -2.70 0.39
N LEU A 102 10.50 -1.63 0.49
CA LEU A 102 11.61 -1.31 -0.39
C LEU A 102 12.93 -1.49 0.39
N GLY A 103 13.79 -2.39 -0.09
CA GLY A 103 15.14 -2.58 0.41
C GLY A 103 16.05 -1.38 0.14
N LYS A 104 17.27 -1.43 0.67
CA LYS A 104 18.28 -0.37 0.49
C LYS A 104 18.57 -0.11 -0.98
N ASN A 105 18.76 1.16 -1.37
CA ASN A 105 19.06 1.56 -2.76
C ASN A 105 18.03 1.07 -3.81
N SER A 106 16.81 0.71 -3.40
CA SER A 106 15.79 0.22 -4.32
C SER A 106 14.91 1.34 -4.85
N LYS A 107 14.22 1.10 -5.97
CA LYS A 107 13.27 2.07 -6.54
C LYS A 107 11.99 1.39 -6.99
N LEU A 108 10.86 2.00 -6.64
CA LEU A 108 9.53 1.60 -7.09
C LEU A 108 8.69 2.81 -7.48
N GLN A 109 8.04 2.72 -8.64
CA GLN A 109 6.88 3.54 -8.95
C GLN A 109 5.61 2.71 -8.75
N LEU A 110 4.72 3.18 -7.89
CA LEU A 110 3.50 2.50 -7.48
C LEU A 110 2.28 3.36 -7.80
N VAL A 111 1.35 2.80 -8.58
CA VAL A 111 0.05 3.40 -8.88
C VAL A 111 -1.05 2.55 -8.24
N GLN A 112 -1.82 3.13 -7.32
CA GLN A 112 -2.97 2.50 -6.70
C GLN A 112 -4.26 3.11 -7.27
N CYS A 113 -5.10 2.30 -7.89
CA CYS A 113 -6.38 2.72 -8.44
C CYS A 113 -7.54 2.10 -7.64
N ASP A 114 -8.54 2.90 -7.26
CA ASP A 114 -9.82 2.39 -6.76
C ASP A 114 -10.91 2.63 -7.80
N ASP A 115 -11.61 1.56 -8.18
CA ASP A 115 -12.72 1.58 -9.13
C ASP A 115 -13.95 0.86 -8.54
N SER A 116 -15.10 1.05 -9.17
CA SER A 116 -16.35 0.35 -8.87
C SER A 116 -17.08 0.01 -10.17
N VAL A 117 -17.45 -1.25 -10.33
CA VAL A 117 -18.16 -1.71 -11.55
C VAL A 117 -19.66 -1.43 -11.45
N ASP A 118 -20.22 -1.51 -10.25
CA ASP A 118 -21.64 -1.26 -9.99
C ASP A 118 -21.87 0.03 -9.18
N GLN A 119 -23.15 0.34 -8.93
CA GLN A 119 -23.58 1.50 -8.14
C GLN A 119 -24.02 1.14 -6.71
N GLN A 120 -23.67 -0.05 -6.21
CA GLN A 120 -24.01 -0.45 -4.85
C GLN A 120 -23.22 0.36 -3.82
N ARG A 121 -23.79 0.47 -2.61
CA ARG A 121 -23.12 1.17 -1.52
C ARG A 121 -21.93 0.34 -1.05
N SER A 122 -20.79 0.98 -0.89
CA SER A 122 -19.60 0.33 -0.35
C SER A 122 -18.98 1.18 0.75
N LEU A 123 -18.48 0.52 1.79
CA LEU A 123 -17.54 1.12 2.73
C LEU A 123 -16.22 0.38 2.59
N VAL A 124 -15.27 1.04 1.93
CA VAL A 124 -13.91 0.55 1.73
C VAL A 124 -12.99 1.28 2.69
N ASN A 125 -12.28 0.54 3.52
CA ASN A 125 -11.24 1.06 4.38
C ASN A 125 -9.93 0.41 3.99
N THR A 126 -9.03 1.20 3.43
CA THR A 126 -7.73 0.75 2.94
C THR A 126 -6.64 1.33 3.83
N VAL A 127 -5.88 0.46 4.47
CA VAL A 127 -4.61 0.79 5.12
C VAL A 127 -3.48 0.35 4.20
N THR A 128 -2.50 1.22 4.01
CA THR A 128 -1.27 0.89 3.28
C THR A 128 -0.07 1.26 4.14
N GLU A 129 0.82 0.32 4.39
CA GLU A 129 2.10 0.55 5.06
C GLU A 129 3.23 0.42 4.04
N ALA A 130 4.01 1.48 3.89
CA ALA A 130 5.13 1.57 2.97
C ALA A 130 6.43 1.84 3.75
N PHE A 131 7.34 0.87 3.74
CA PHE A 131 8.67 0.99 4.30
C PHE A 131 9.66 1.27 3.19
N VAL A 132 10.35 2.41 3.28
CA VAL A 132 11.30 2.87 2.27
C VAL A 132 12.69 2.84 2.90
N GLY A 133 13.47 1.83 2.52
CA GLY A 133 14.83 1.59 3.03
C GLY A 133 15.81 2.71 2.71
N GLU A 134 17.01 2.59 3.28
CA GLU A 134 18.06 3.60 3.14
C GLU A 134 18.37 3.89 1.65
N ASN A 135 18.40 5.17 1.27
CA ASN A 135 18.63 5.62 -0.10
C ASN A 135 17.65 5.02 -1.15
N ALA A 136 16.52 4.44 -0.71
CA ALA A 136 15.48 3.95 -1.61
C ALA A 136 14.54 5.07 -2.05
N SER A 137 13.84 4.87 -3.17
CA SER A 137 12.93 5.86 -3.75
C SER A 137 11.56 5.24 -4.04
N LEU A 138 10.50 5.86 -3.51
CA LEU A 138 9.13 5.49 -3.78
C LEU A 138 8.38 6.65 -4.44
N ASP A 139 7.88 6.42 -5.66
CA ASP A 139 6.93 7.31 -6.32
C ASP A 139 5.52 6.70 -6.23
N HIS A 140 4.69 7.24 -5.34
CA HIS A 140 3.36 6.74 -5.03
C HIS A 140 2.27 7.63 -5.64
N TYR A 141 1.36 7.02 -6.40
CA TYR A 141 0.22 7.69 -7.01
C TYR A 141 -1.07 6.97 -6.62
N LYS A 142 -2.04 7.70 -6.09
CA LYS A 142 -3.35 7.19 -5.75
C LYS A 142 -4.38 7.80 -6.68
N LEU A 143 -5.09 6.98 -7.45
CA LEU A 143 -6.19 7.38 -8.32
C LEU A 143 -7.50 6.82 -7.77
N GLN A 144 -8.50 7.68 -7.58
CA GLN A 144 -9.77 7.30 -6.98
C GLN A 144 -10.91 7.68 -7.91
N ASN A 145 -11.60 6.66 -8.43
CA ASN A 145 -12.75 6.81 -9.29
C ASN A 145 -13.83 5.80 -8.89
N LYS A 146 -14.56 6.10 -7.82
CA LYS A 146 -15.64 5.24 -7.33
C LYS A 146 -17.01 5.84 -7.65
N ASN A 147 -18.04 5.02 -7.56
CA ASN A 147 -19.43 5.46 -7.65
C ASN A 147 -19.78 6.45 -6.51
N ASN A 148 -20.82 7.25 -6.71
CA ASN A 148 -21.25 8.29 -5.75
C ASN A 148 -21.85 7.72 -4.45
N ASN A 149 -22.10 6.41 -4.40
CA ASN A 149 -22.63 5.70 -3.24
C ASN A 149 -21.52 5.03 -2.40
N SER A 150 -20.26 5.26 -2.75
CA SER A 150 -19.10 4.67 -2.09
C SER A 150 -18.51 5.60 -1.04
N THR A 151 -18.18 5.02 0.12
CA THR A 151 -17.31 5.62 1.12
C THR A 151 -15.95 4.96 1.06
N LEU A 152 -14.90 5.73 0.83
CA LEU A 152 -13.51 5.28 0.85
C LEU A 152 -12.74 6.03 1.94
N ILE A 153 -12.27 5.27 2.93
CA ILE A 153 -11.27 5.74 3.89
C ILE A 153 -9.93 5.15 3.46
N ASN A 154 -8.99 5.99 3.05
CA ASN A 154 -7.69 5.57 2.58
C ASN A 154 -6.62 6.18 3.50
N THR A 155 -5.95 5.33 4.27
CA THR A 155 -4.87 5.73 5.18
C THR A 155 -3.57 5.10 4.70
N VAL A 156 -2.55 5.94 4.46
CA VAL A 156 -1.24 5.51 4.02
C VAL A 156 -0.17 5.94 5.01
N PHE A 157 0.64 4.99 5.45
CA PHE A 157 1.77 5.19 6.33
C PHE A 157 3.06 5.00 5.54
N PHE A 158 3.94 6.00 5.58
CA PHE A 158 5.28 5.94 5.00
C PHE A 158 6.31 6.00 6.11
N ASN A 159 7.19 5.00 6.16
CA ASN A 159 8.36 4.97 7.04
C ASN A 159 9.61 5.14 6.18
N LEU A 160 10.27 6.28 6.31
CA LEU A 160 11.40 6.71 5.49
C LEU A 160 12.71 6.60 6.27
N GLU A 161 13.58 5.70 5.83
CA GLU A 161 14.93 5.56 6.37
C GLU A 161 15.88 6.66 5.84
N ARG A 162 17.13 6.68 6.33
CA ARG A 162 18.13 7.68 5.94
C ARG A 162 18.29 7.80 4.42
N ASP A 163 18.37 9.02 3.91
CA ASP A 163 18.55 9.35 2.49
C ASP A 163 17.47 8.81 1.53
N SER A 164 16.37 8.29 2.06
CA SER A 164 15.24 7.83 1.24
C SER A 164 14.45 9.00 0.64
N ARG A 165 13.74 8.72 -0.45
CA ARG A 165 12.94 9.70 -1.20
C ARG A 165 11.51 9.20 -1.37
N LEU A 166 10.55 10.09 -1.15
CA LEU A 166 9.13 9.83 -1.35
C LEU A 166 8.51 10.93 -2.19
N THR A 167 7.88 10.55 -3.29
CA THR A 167 6.90 11.37 -4.00
C THR A 167 5.53 10.75 -3.77
N THR A 168 4.53 11.51 -3.34
CA THR A 168 3.17 10.97 -3.16
C THR A 168 2.12 11.95 -3.70
N ASN A 169 1.20 11.45 -4.52
CA ASN A 169 0.10 12.23 -5.09
C ASN A 169 -1.21 11.45 -4.96
N ALA A 170 -2.29 12.12 -4.55
CA ALA A 170 -3.63 11.56 -4.56
C ALA A 170 -4.53 12.38 -5.50
N ILE A 171 -5.18 11.69 -6.44
CA ILE A 171 -6.07 12.26 -7.45
C ILE A 171 -7.44 11.63 -7.24
N THR A 172 -8.39 12.44 -6.81
CA THR A 172 -9.79 12.03 -6.63
C THR A 172 -10.61 12.58 -7.80
N LEU A 173 -11.15 11.68 -8.63
CA LEU A 173 -11.97 12.01 -9.78
C LEU A 173 -13.46 11.96 -9.44
N ASN A 174 -13.90 10.84 -8.86
CA ASN A 174 -15.29 10.62 -8.48
C ASN A 174 -15.40 9.74 -7.23
N GLY A 175 -16.49 9.90 -6.49
CA GLY A 175 -16.80 9.11 -5.29
C GLY A 175 -17.85 9.79 -4.42
N GLY A 176 -18.47 9.02 -3.52
CA GLY A 176 -19.42 9.55 -2.54
C GLY A 176 -18.70 10.34 -1.44
N LEU A 177 -18.13 9.61 -0.48
CA LEU A 177 -17.28 10.18 0.57
C LEU A 177 -15.88 9.60 0.43
N ILE A 178 -14.86 10.45 0.26
CA ILE A 178 -13.47 10.03 0.21
C ILE A 178 -12.68 10.80 1.26
N ARG A 179 -12.01 10.06 2.14
CA ARG A 179 -11.06 10.59 3.14
C ARG A 179 -9.69 9.98 2.88
N ASN A 180 -8.71 10.84 2.62
CA ASN A 180 -7.31 10.46 2.47
C ASN A 180 -6.50 10.94 3.67
N GLU A 181 -5.75 10.04 4.30
CA GLU A 181 -4.85 10.34 5.41
C GLU A 181 -3.46 9.83 5.08
N HIS A 182 -2.47 10.72 4.99
CA HIS A 182 -1.08 10.35 4.74
C HIS A 182 -0.25 10.68 5.98
N TYR A 183 0.47 9.70 6.49
CA TYR A 183 1.40 9.85 7.60
C TYR A 183 2.80 9.51 7.11
N VAL A 184 3.76 10.42 7.36
CA VAL A 184 5.17 10.22 6.99
C VAL A 184 6.01 10.28 8.26
N LYS A 185 6.76 9.21 8.52
CA LYS A 185 7.75 9.10 9.60
C LYS A 185 9.14 9.11 8.98
N PHE A 186 9.99 10.02 9.46
CA PHE A 186 11.38 10.14 9.04
C PHE A 186 12.28 9.56 10.15
N ASN A 187 13.00 8.48 9.85
CA ASN A 187 13.92 7.82 10.79
C ASN A 187 15.39 8.22 10.56
N GLY A 188 15.68 9.02 9.54
CA GLY A 188 17.03 9.51 9.28
C GLY A 188 17.41 10.68 10.19
N GLU A 189 18.49 10.53 10.96
CA GLU A 189 19.16 11.67 11.59
C GLU A 189 19.87 12.51 10.53
N TYR A 190 19.55 13.80 10.43
CA TYR A 190 20.36 14.77 9.69
C TYR A 190 21.54 15.19 10.59
N TYR A 191 22.69 14.51 10.48
CA TYR A 191 23.92 15.01 11.10
C TYR A 191 24.57 16.07 10.19
N GLY A 192 23.89 17.21 10.07
CA GLY A 192 24.42 18.38 9.37
C GLY A 192 25.53 19.03 10.18
N ARG A 193 26.78 18.61 9.95
CA ARG A 193 27.93 19.43 10.34
C ARG A 193 27.99 20.59 9.35
N LEU A 194 27.59 21.79 9.78
CA LEU A 194 27.87 23.02 9.03
C LEU A 194 29.39 23.06 8.77
N PRO A 195 29.85 23.15 7.51
CA PRO A 195 31.19 23.65 7.25
C PRO A 195 31.17 25.13 7.64
N ASN A 196 32.10 25.53 8.50
CA ASN A 196 32.34 26.93 8.84
C ASN A 196 32.46 27.78 7.57
N GLY A 197 31.78 28.93 7.54
CA GLY A 197 31.87 29.94 6.50
C GLY A 197 30.88 31.08 6.73
#